data_AF-V2WRU7-F1
#
_entry.id   AF-V2WRU7-F1
#
_cell.length_a   1.000
_cell.length_b   1.000
_cell.length_c   1.000
_cell.angle_alpha   90.00
_cell.angle_beta   90.00
_cell.angle_gamma   90.00
#
_symmetry.space_group_name_H-M   'P 1'
#
loop_
_entity.id
_entity.type
_entity.pdbx_description
1 polymer ?
#
loop_
_entity_poly.entity_id
_entity_poly.type
_entity_poly.pdbx_seq_one_letter_code
_entity_poly.pdbx_strand_id
1 'polypeptide(L)'
;MPAEICDPFIIDDVSDSGESGGQHAVLDNKLWNIEVGKASTLAYWFIGGTRNQRRAVESGMTTWEKYANVQFVGSASSQDSVIRIGFKAGEGTCSAVGTDALGIDTKKTTMNFSNLADDLPASAEDFANILHELGHALGMVHEHQSPARGGHVRLKEVAIYAYYKVLYGWEEKITKKNVIDPYNLSQVSNMSAFDIYSIMMYFIPANLNERNVRIPENLNLSDMDKAFITLSYPRKPPAIAKPPMPDDMPVEGALRVAGVTGKWYDSIMDAVEREDYPNARAQFQEWNRMAIYQKLINGTFLNAAQSTSGAQSGIPFAISNIVENPLFRSVVKNIVNQVLVQRGIPTVTPILGSGEKDVLDTIGVIITNPVFAKTVQEINAKLTGPKDQSTSAS
;
A
#
# COMPACT_ATOMS: atom_id res chain seq x y z
N MET A 1 -29.69 -11.74 -11.19
CA MET A 1 -29.12 -10.51 -10.61
C MET A 1 -28.05 -10.97 -9.64
N PRO A 2 -26.86 -10.35 -9.60
CA PRO A 2 -25.86 -10.62 -8.58
C PRO A 2 -26.47 -10.42 -7.18
N ALA A 3 -25.83 -10.95 -6.14
CA ALA A 3 -26.14 -10.47 -4.80
C ALA A 3 -25.74 -8.99 -4.70
N GLU A 4 -26.50 -8.16 -3.99
CA GLU A 4 -26.21 -6.70 -3.84
C GLU A 4 -24.79 -6.40 -3.32
N ILE A 5 -24.13 -7.37 -2.69
CA ILE A 5 -22.74 -7.28 -2.19
C ILE A 5 -21.71 -7.46 -3.32
N CYS A 6 -22.05 -8.28 -4.32
CA CYS A 6 -21.23 -8.52 -5.51
C CYS A 6 -21.68 -7.64 -6.69
N ASP A 7 -22.76 -6.86 -6.50
CA ASP A 7 -23.11 -5.78 -7.40
C ASP A 7 -22.05 -4.68 -7.24
N PRO A 8 -21.53 -4.11 -8.33
CA PRO A 8 -20.26 -3.39 -8.31
C PRO A 8 -20.34 -2.08 -7.55
N PHE A 9 -19.81 -2.08 -6.32
CA PHE A 9 -19.74 -1.00 -5.34
C PHE A 9 -20.07 0.40 -5.90
N ILE A 10 -21.34 0.80 -5.76
CA ILE A 10 -21.71 2.22 -5.85
C ILE A 10 -21.30 2.90 -4.54
N ILE A 11 -19.97 3.05 -4.34
CA ILE A 11 -19.44 4.11 -3.47
C ILE A 11 -19.90 5.43 -4.10
N ASP A 12 -20.80 6.13 -3.42
CA ASP A 12 -21.24 7.46 -3.84
C ASP A 12 -20.09 8.48 -3.73
N ASP A 13 -20.07 9.40 -4.67
CA ASP A 13 -18.97 10.33 -4.91
C ASP A 13 -18.93 11.45 -3.86
N VAL A 14 -17.76 11.66 -3.24
CA VAL A 14 -17.50 12.80 -2.35
C VAL A 14 -16.38 13.65 -2.96
N SER A 15 -16.80 14.48 -3.91
CA SER A 15 -16.16 15.69 -4.44
C SER A 15 -14.62 15.69 -4.56
N ASP A 16 -14.19 15.49 -5.79
CA ASP A 16 -12.91 15.85 -6.42
C ASP A 16 -12.08 16.99 -5.77
N SER A 17 -10.78 16.72 -5.57
CA SER A 17 -9.74 17.72 -5.79
C SER A 17 -8.34 17.09 -6.00
N GLY A 18 -7.99 16.81 -7.25
CA GLY A 18 -6.66 17.14 -7.80
C GLY A 18 -5.44 16.25 -7.52
N GLU A 19 -4.90 15.74 -8.63
CA GLU A 19 -3.51 15.27 -8.86
C GLU A 19 -3.03 13.96 -8.22
N SER A 20 -2.03 13.34 -8.87
CA SER A 20 -1.91 11.88 -8.96
C SER A 20 -0.62 11.27 -8.39
N GLY A 21 -0.76 10.11 -7.75
CA GLY A 21 0.33 9.13 -7.62
C GLY A 21 0.30 8.23 -6.37
N GLY A 22 0.43 6.91 -6.58
CA GLY A 22 1.45 6.15 -5.84
C GLY A 22 1.05 4.99 -4.92
N GLN A 23 -0.22 4.73 -4.61
CA GLN A 23 -0.61 4.10 -3.33
C GLN A 23 -1.31 2.72 -3.38
N HIS A 24 -0.88 1.73 -2.57
CA HIS A 24 -1.70 0.56 -2.20
C HIS A 24 -2.96 0.98 -1.43
N ALA A 25 -4.01 0.17 -1.38
CA ALA A 25 -5.27 0.64 -0.81
C ALA A 25 -5.83 -0.21 0.35
N VAL A 26 -6.12 0.50 1.44
CA VAL A 26 -7.04 0.13 2.53
C VAL A 26 -7.84 1.37 2.87
N LEU A 27 -9.13 1.19 3.09
CA LEU A 27 -10.02 2.27 3.50
C LEU A 27 -9.95 2.34 5.03
N ASP A 28 -9.26 3.35 5.57
CA ASP A 28 -8.95 3.45 7.01
C ASP A 28 -10.19 3.45 7.91
N ASN A 29 -11.30 3.98 7.41
CA ASN A 29 -12.60 4.00 8.07
C ASN A 29 -13.36 2.65 8.01
N LYS A 30 -12.78 1.61 7.39
CA LYS A 30 -13.36 0.26 7.24
C LYS A 30 -12.68 -0.81 8.08
N LEU A 31 -11.53 -0.54 8.71
CA LEU A 31 -10.87 -1.50 9.60
C LEU A 31 -11.74 -1.77 10.84
N TRP A 32 -11.81 -3.04 11.27
CA TRP A 32 -12.50 -3.40 12.50
C TRP A 32 -11.85 -2.74 13.73
N ASN A 33 -12.68 -2.38 14.71
CA ASN A 33 -12.24 -1.81 15.97
C ASN A 33 -11.26 -2.76 16.68
N ILE A 34 -10.16 -2.19 17.19
CA ILE A 34 -9.20 -2.87 18.09
C ILE A 34 -9.24 -2.20 19.46
N GLU A 35 -8.95 -2.97 20.50
CA GLU A 35 -8.87 -2.50 21.89
C GLU A 35 -7.46 -2.73 22.45
N VAL A 36 -7.11 -2.00 23.50
CA VAL A 36 -5.86 -2.22 24.25
C VAL A 36 -5.85 -3.66 24.79
N GLY A 37 -4.76 -4.39 24.53
CA GLY A 37 -4.54 -5.75 25.04
C GLY A 37 -5.45 -6.86 24.47
N LYS A 38 -6.26 -6.60 23.43
CA LYS A 38 -7.20 -7.60 22.89
C LYS A 38 -7.17 -7.72 21.36
N ALA A 39 -7.52 -8.92 20.89
CA ALA A 39 -7.86 -9.18 19.49
C ALA A 39 -9.28 -8.69 19.16
N SER A 40 -9.53 -8.35 17.89
CA SER A 40 -10.90 -8.08 17.41
C SER A 40 -11.65 -9.39 17.17
N THR A 41 -12.73 -9.65 17.90
CA THR A 41 -13.60 -10.82 17.64
C THR A 41 -14.57 -10.54 16.50
N LEU A 42 -14.51 -11.35 15.45
CA LEU A 42 -15.36 -11.27 14.26
C LEU A 42 -16.31 -12.47 14.24
N ALA A 43 -17.56 -12.25 14.63
CA ALA A 43 -18.59 -13.29 14.62
C ALA A 43 -19.01 -13.64 13.18
N TYR A 44 -18.88 -14.92 12.78
CA TYR A 44 -19.23 -15.40 11.45
C TYR A 44 -20.34 -16.45 11.43
N TRP A 45 -21.10 -16.50 10.33
CA TRP A 45 -22.14 -17.51 10.07
C TRP A 45 -22.09 -18.00 8.62
N PHE A 46 -22.33 -19.30 8.41
CA PHE A 46 -22.43 -19.90 7.08
C PHE A 46 -23.89 -20.03 6.61
N ILE A 47 -24.20 -19.40 5.48
CA ILE A 47 -25.50 -19.50 4.79
C ILE A 47 -25.36 -20.54 3.67
N GLY A 48 -25.57 -21.81 4.04
CA GLY A 48 -25.42 -22.94 3.12
C GLY A 48 -23.97 -23.45 3.04
N GLY A 49 -23.57 -23.94 1.87
CA GLY A 49 -22.27 -24.57 1.65
C GLY A 49 -22.12 -25.96 2.27
N THR A 50 -21.29 -26.79 1.64
CA THR A 50 -20.93 -28.14 2.11
C THR A 50 -19.96 -28.11 3.28
N ARG A 51 -19.71 -29.28 3.88
CA ARG A 51 -18.70 -29.40 4.96
C ARG A 51 -17.28 -29.11 4.48
N ASN A 52 -16.93 -29.39 3.23
CA ASN A 52 -15.59 -29.16 2.70
C ASN A 52 -15.38 -27.68 2.38
N GLN A 53 -16.34 -27.07 1.69
CA GLN A 53 -16.38 -25.62 1.40
C GLN A 53 -16.23 -24.78 2.68
N ARG A 54 -17.01 -25.07 3.73
CA ARG A 54 -16.91 -24.36 5.02
C ARG A 54 -15.53 -24.51 5.66
N ARG A 55 -14.97 -25.73 5.64
CA ARG A 55 -13.62 -26.03 6.18
C ARG A 55 -12.50 -25.35 5.42
N ALA A 56 -12.64 -25.17 4.11
CA ALA A 56 -11.71 -24.41 3.30
C ALA A 56 -11.70 -22.93 3.74
N VAL A 57 -12.90 -22.34 3.93
CA VAL A 57 -13.03 -20.96 4.43
C VAL A 57 -12.49 -20.80 5.85
N GLU A 58 -12.80 -21.74 6.76
CA GLU A 58 -12.22 -21.78 8.12
C GLU A 58 -10.69 -21.87 8.09
N SER A 59 -10.11 -22.62 7.14
CA SER A 59 -8.64 -22.70 6.97
C SER A 59 -8.04 -21.38 6.45
N GLY A 60 -8.79 -20.63 5.64
CA GLY A 60 -8.43 -19.28 5.23
C GLY A 60 -8.48 -18.29 6.40
N MET A 61 -9.49 -18.39 7.27
CA MET A 61 -9.60 -17.58 8.49
C MET A 61 -8.38 -17.80 9.38
N THR A 62 -8.05 -19.05 9.69
CA THR A 62 -6.83 -19.40 10.46
C THR A 62 -5.54 -18.92 9.79
N THR A 63 -5.50 -18.79 8.46
CA THR A 63 -4.34 -18.23 7.76
C THR A 63 -4.20 -16.73 8.01
N TRP A 64 -5.29 -15.96 7.98
CA TRP A 64 -5.27 -14.54 8.33
C TRP A 64 -4.98 -14.31 9.83
N GLU A 65 -5.48 -15.17 10.72
CA GLU A 65 -5.22 -15.12 12.17
C GLU A 65 -3.73 -15.30 12.54
N LYS A 66 -2.87 -15.83 11.66
CA LYS A 66 -1.40 -15.86 11.82
C LYS A 66 -0.74 -14.48 11.72
N TYR A 67 -1.39 -13.53 11.04
CA TYR A 67 -0.83 -12.19 10.80
C TYR A 67 -1.63 -11.11 11.53
N ALA A 68 -2.96 -11.17 11.44
CA ALA A 68 -3.87 -10.22 12.05
C ALA A 68 -4.20 -10.58 13.50
N ASN A 69 -4.21 -9.59 14.40
CA ASN A 69 -4.77 -9.69 15.76
C ASN A 69 -6.31 -9.66 15.75
N VAL A 70 -6.91 -10.63 15.07
CA VAL A 70 -8.36 -10.88 14.99
C VAL A 70 -8.66 -12.32 15.40
N GLN A 71 -9.92 -12.61 15.70
CA GLN A 71 -10.40 -13.96 15.97
C GLN A 71 -11.75 -14.18 15.27
N PHE A 72 -11.81 -15.13 14.34
CA PHE A 72 -13.06 -15.52 13.68
C PHE A 72 -13.79 -16.54 14.55
N VAL A 73 -14.99 -16.17 15.04
CA VAL A 73 -15.77 -17.00 15.97
C VAL A 73 -17.11 -17.35 15.34
N GLY A 74 -17.42 -18.64 15.25
CA GLY A 74 -18.72 -19.09 14.76
C GLY A 74 -19.85 -18.63 15.68
N SER A 75 -20.84 -17.93 15.12
CA SER A 75 -22.01 -17.44 15.86
C SER A 75 -23.08 -18.52 16.05
N ALA A 76 -24.09 -18.23 16.86
CA ALA A 76 -25.28 -19.08 17.00
C ALA A 76 -26.32 -18.87 15.88
N SER A 77 -26.29 -17.72 15.21
CA SER A 77 -27.22 -17.36 14.14
C SER A 77 -26.63 -16.32 13.17
N SER A 78 -27.30 -16.15 12.02
CA SER A 78 -26.99 -15.09 11.05
C SER A 78 -27.12 -13.69 11.66
N GLN A 79 -28.08 -13.49 12.57
CA GLN A 79 -28.35 -12.21 13.24
C GLN A 79 -27.23 -11.82 14.21
N ASP A 80 -26.56 -12.82 14.80
CA ASP A 80 -25.44 -12.62 15.74
C ASP A 80 -24.08 -12.53 15.03
N SER A 81 -24.04 -12.41 13.69
CA SER A 81 -22.82 -12.44 12.90
C SER A 81 -22.62 -11.19 12.04
N VAL A 82 -21.40 -10.65 12.10
CA VAL A 82 -20.94 -9.55 11.27
C VAL A 82 -20.45 -10.04 9.90
N ILE A 83 -19.99 -11.29 9.81
CA ILE A 83 -19.54 -11.93 8.56
C ILE A 83 -20.50 -13.07 8.19
N ARG A 84 -21.21 -12.96 7.07
CA ARG A 84 -22.27 -13.90 6.63
C ARG A 84 -21.91 -14.51 5.28
N ILE A 85 -21.42 -15.75 5.29
CA ILE A 85 -20.73 -16.37 4.15
C ILE A 85 -21.68 -17.29 3.38
N GLY A 86 -21.98 -16.94 2.14
CA GLY A 86 -22.75 -17.75 1.21
C GLY A 86 -21.90 -18.55 0.22
N PHE A 87 -22.54 -19.52 -0.42
CA PHE A 87 -21.95 -20.38 -1.46
C PHE A 87 -22.89 -20.48 -2.67
N LYS A 88 -23.48 -19.35 -3.07
CA LYS A 88 -24.56 -19.32 -4.06
C LYS A 88 -24.02 -19.03 -5.46
N ALA A 89 -24.17 -20.02 -6.35
CA ALA A 89 -23.78 -19.92 -7.74
C ALA A 89 -24.53 -18.81 -8.49
N GLY A 90 -23.80 -18.09 -9.34
CA GLY A 90 -24.32 -16.98 -10.15
C GLY A 90 -24.49 -15.65 -9.41
N GLU A 91 -24.17 -15.59 -8.11
CA GLU A 91 -24.19 -14.33 -7.35
C GLU A 91 -22.85 -13.61 -7.30
N GLY A 92 -21.76 -14.24 -7.77
CA GLY A 92 -20.40 -13.70 -7.76
C GLY A 92 -19.54 -14.26 -6.62
N THR A 93 -18.22 -14.13 -6.74
CA THR A 93 -17.30 -14.29 -5.61
C THR A 93 -16.93 -12.88 -5.16
N CYS A 94 -17.25 -12.52 -3.91
CA CYS A 94 -17.07 -11.17 -3.39
C CYS A 94 -17.21 -11.11 -1.85
N SER A 95 -16.80 -9.98 -1.27
CA SER A 95 -17.02 -9.61 0.12
C SER A 95 -17.23 -8.10 0.28
N ALA A 96 -17.99 -7.73 1.30
CA ALA A 96 -17.97 -6.38 1.84
C ALA A 96 -16.57 -6.05 2.41
N VAL A 97 -16.20 -4.77 2.35
CA VAL A 97 -14.90 -4.28 2.83
C VAL A 97 -15.00 -3.95 4.32
N GLY A 98 -14.44 -4.82 5.16
CA GLY A 98 -14.38 -4.63 6.62
C GLY A 98 -15.73 -4.25 7.24
N THR A 99 -15.79 -3.12 7.95
CA THR A 99 -16.98 -2.65 8.66
C THR A 99 -18.17 -2.28 7.77
N ASP A 100 -18.03 -2.22 6.44
CA ASP A 100 -19.20 -2.11 5.54
C ASP A 100 -20.17 -3.30 5.67
N ALA A 101 -19.67 -4.44 6.14
CA ALA A 101 -20.49 -5.60 6.51
C ALA A 101 -21.55 -5.28 7.59
N LEU A 102 -21.35 -4.24 8.41
CA LEU A 102 -22.31 -3.77 9.42
C LEU A 102 -23.51 -3.04 8.82
N GLY A 103 -23.38 -2.47 7.62
CA GLY A 103 -24.47 -1.77 6.92
C GLY A 103 -25.43 -2.70 6.17
N ILE A 104 -25.07 -3.97 6.02
CA ILE A 104 -25.83 -4.96 5.23
C ILE A 104 -26.86 -5.67 6.10
N ASP A 105 -28.08 -5.86 5.58
CA ASP A 105 -29.16 -6.59 6.24
C ASP A 105 -28.71 -7.97 6.75
N THR A 106 -29.11 -8.32 7.98
CA THR A 106 -28.66 -9.54 8.69
C THR A 106 -29.17 -10.86 8.10
N LYS A 107 -30.09 -10.81 7.13
CA LYS A 107 -30.56 -11.96 6.35
C LYS A 107 -29.85 -12.12 5.01
N LYS A 108 -29.14 -11.09 4.54
CA LYS A 108 -28.27 -11.16 3.36
C LYS A 108 -26.88 -11.64 3.77
N THR A 109 -26.14 -12.20 2.83
CA THR A 109 -24.71 -12.46 2.98
C THR A 109 -23.93 -11.15 3.17
N THR A 110 -22.68 -11.23 3.60
CA THR A 110 -21.68 -10.15 3.47
C THR A 110 -20.46 -10.62 2.67
N MET A 111 -20.40 -11.92 2.37
CA MET A 111 -19.42 -12.58 1.53
C MET A 111 -20.12 -13.72 0.78
N ASN A 112 -19.76 -13.97 -0.47
CA ASN A 112 -20.25 -15.12 -1.21
C ASN A 112 -19.12 -15.75 -2.04
N PHE A 113 -19.15 -17.08 -2.17
CA PHE A 113 -18.30 -17.82 -3.12
C PHE A 113 -19.20 -18.49 -4.15
N SER A 114 -19.20 -18.03 -5.40
CA SER A 114 -20.12 -18.55 -6.42
C SER A 114 -19.83 -19.99 -6.80
N ASN A 115 -18.56 -20.34 -7.00
CA ASN A 115 -18.15 -21.56 -7.71
C ASN A 115 -17.10 -22.38 -6.93
N LEU A 116 -17.00 -22.21 -5.61
CA LEU A 116 -16.04 -22.93 -4.78
C LEU A 116 -16.27 -24.45 -4.84
N ALA A 117 -15.25 -25.23 -5.17
CA ALA A 117 -15.36 -26.68 -5.26
C ALA A 117 -15.69 -27.36 -3.91
N ASP A 118 -16.24 -28.58 -3.94
CA ASP A 118 -16.50 -29.40 -2.73
C ASP A 118 -15.27 -30.25 -2.33
N ASP A 119 -14.07 -29.74 -2.60
CA ASP A 119 -12.81 -30.44 -2.36
C ASP A 119 -12.21 -30.11 -0.99
N LEU A 120 -11.47 -31.06 -0.40
CA LEU A 120 -10.73 -30.86 0.84
C LEU A 120 -9.37 -31.62 0.80
N PRO A 121 -8.22 -30.92 0.78
CA PRO A 121 -8.07 -29.46 0.70
C PRO A 121 -8.69 -28.89 -0.58
N ALA A 122 -9.07 -27.60 -0.55
CA ALA A 122 -9.48 -26.88 -1.74
C ALA A 122 -8.32 -26.77 -2.76
N SER A 123 -8.64 -26.48 -4.02
CA SER A 123 -7.63 -26.14 -5.03
C SER A 123 -6.82 -24.90 -4.61
N ALA A 124 -5.64 -24.70 -5.20
CA ALA A 124 -4.81 -23.54 -4.86
C ALA A 124 -5.50 -22.23 -5.28
N GLU A 125 -6.22 -22.28 -6.40
CA GLU A 125 -7.02 -21.21 -6.99
C GLU A 125 -8.25 -20.89 -6.11
N ASP A 126 -8.97 -21.91 -5.64
CA ASP A 126 -10.08 -21.74 -4.68
C ASP A 126 -9.59 -21.16 -3.35
N PHE A 127 -8.45 -21.65 -2.84
CA PHE A 127 -7.89 -21.15 -1.60
C PHE A 127 -7.38 -19.70 -1.74
N ALA A 128 -6.83 -19.33 -2.89
CA ALA A 128 -6.47 -17.96 -3.20
C ALA A 128 -7.69 -17.03 -3.19
N ASN A 129 -8.80 -17.44 -3.81
CA ASN A 129 -10.07 -16.71 -3.75
C ASN A 129 -10.57 -16.56 -2.30
N ILE A 130 -10.49 -17.62 -1.49
CA ILE A 130 -10.85 -17.56 -0.06
C ILE A 130 -9.99 -16.53 0.68
N LEU A 131 -8.68 -16.50 0.45
CA LEU A 131 -7.78 -15.53 1.08
C LEU A 131 -8.09 -14.10 0.63
N HIS A 132 -8.37 -13.88 -0.66
CA HIS A 132 -8.77 -12.59 -1.23
C HIS A 132 -10.03 -12.04 -0.54
N GLU A 133 -11.12 -12.80 -0.53
CA GLU A 133 -12.39 -12.34 0.06
C GLU A 133 -12.30 -12.15 1.58
N LEU A 134 -11.52 -12.98 2.29
CA LEU A 134 -11.29 -12.79 3.72
C LEU A 134 -10.45 -11.54 4.01
N GLY A 135 -9.50 -11.17 3.15
CA GLY A 135 -8.77 -9.91 3.31
C GLY A 135 -9.65 -8.69 3.05
N HIS A 136 -10.58 -8.76 2.08
CA HIS A 136 -11.67 -7.77 1.96
C HIS A 136 -12.50 -7.67 3.23
N ALA A 137 -12.92 -8.80 3.80
CA ALA A 137 -13.62 -8.83 5.08
C ALA A 137 -12.78 -8.28 6.25
N LEU A 138 -11.47 -8.11 6.12
CA LEU A 138 -10.59 -7.45 7.09
C LEU A 138 -10.28 -5.97 6.76
N GLY A 139 -10.80 -5.45 5.65
CA GLY A 139 -10.68 -4.05 5.22
C GLY A 139 -9.64 -3.79 4.13
N MET A 140 -8.97 -4.83 3.61
CA MET A 140 -8.11 -4.69 2.43
C MET A 140 -8.94 -4.41 1.18
N VAL A 141 -8.41 -3.66 0.22
CA VAL A 141 -9.08 -3.45 -1.08
C VAL A 141 -8.11 -3.71 -2.24
N HIS A 142 -8.63 -3.69 -3.47
CA HIS A 142 -7.93 -4.20 -4.65
C HIS A 142 -6.62 -3.48 -4.97
N GLU A 143 -5.55 -4.24 -5.20
CA GLU A 143 -4.24 -3.68 -5.52
C GLU A 143 -4.11 -3.25 -6.99
N HIS A 144 -4.94 -3.74 -7.92
CA HIS A 144 -4.98 -3.13 -9.26
C HIS A 144 -5.64 -1.76 -9.26
N GLN A 145 -6.44 -1.39 -8.25
CA GLN A 145 -7.01 -0.05 -8.11
C GLN A 145 -6.12 0.91 -7.30
N SER A 146 -4.94 0.46 -6.93
CA SER A 146 -3.83 1.26 -6.40
C SER A 146 -3.50 2.45 -7.31
N PRO A 147 -3.54 3.71 -6.85
CA PRO A 147 -2.93 4.83 -7.57
C PRO A 147 -1.44 4.64 -7.94
N ALA A 148 -0.75 3.63 -7.38
CA ALA A 148 0.62 3.27 -7.74
C ALA A 148 0.73 2.60 -9.11
N ARG A 149 -0.38 1.96 -9.54
CA ARG A 149 -0.43 1.12 -10.74
C ARG A 149 0.14 1.86 -11.94
N GLY A 150 -0.24 3.12 -12.18
CA GLY A 150 0.17 3.89 -13.38
C GLY A 150 1.68 4.08 -13.60
N GLY A 151 2.52 3.91 -12.57
CA GLY A 151 3.99 3.88 -12.70
C GLY A 151 4.54 2.53 -13.18
N HIS A 152 3.81 1.44 -12.93
CA HIS A 152 4.23 0.04 -13.13
C HIS A 152 3.47 -0.64 -14.28
N VAL A 153 2.14 -0.52 -14.30
CA VAL A 153 1.20 -1.13 -15.23
C VAL A 153 0.16 -0.08 -15.68
N ARG A 154 0.04 0.13 -16.98
CA ARG A 154 -0.97 1.02 -17.57
C ARG A 154 -1.96 0.20 -18.39
N LEU A 155 -3.23 0.24 -18.02
CA LEU A 155 -4.25 -0.60 -18.64
C LEU A 155 -4.66 -0.04 -20.01
N LYS A 156 -4.89 -0.92 -20.98
CA LYS A 156 -5.50 -0.58 -22.27
C LYS A 156 -7.02 -0.60 -22.11
N GLU A 157 -7.63 0.53 -21.78
CA GLU A 157 -9.06 0.60 -21.39
C GLU A 157 -10.00 -0.16 -22.36
N VAL A 158 -9.87 0.07 -23.67
CA VAL A 158 -10.69 -0.61 -24.69
C VAL A 158 -10.56 -2.14 -24.65
N ALA A 159 -9.37 -2.67 -24.37
CA ALA A 159 -9.14 -4.10 -24.24
C ALA A 159 -9.73 -4.65 -22.93
N ILE A 160 -9.67 -3.87 -21.84
CA ILE A 160 -10.30 -4.20 -20.56
C ILE A 160 -11.84 -4.24 -20.70
N TYR A 161 -12.45 -3.23 -21.34
CA TYR A 161 -13.90 -3.21 -21.60
C TYR A 161 -14.34 -4.44 -22.39
N ALA A 162 -13.66 -4.75 -23.50
CA ALA A 162 -13.96 -5.93 -24.31
C ALA A 162 -13.82 -7.25 -23.51
N TYR A 163 -12.79 -7.37 -22.68
CA TYR A 163 -12.52 -8.55 -21.86
C TYR A 163 -13.60 -8.79 -20.79
N TYR A 164 -13.89 -7.78 -19.96
CA TYR A 164 -14.91 -7.91 -18.90
C TYR A 164 -16.34 -7.99 -19.46
N LYS A 165 -16.61 -7.41 -20.64
CA LYS A 165 -17.90 -7.59 -21.33
C LYS A 165 -18.14 -9.05 -21.72
N VAL A 166 -17.11 -9.75 -22.20
CA VAL A 166 -17.21 -11.18 -22.58
C VAL A 166 -17.30 -12.08 -21.34
N LEU A 167 -16.51 -11.81 -20.30
CA LEU A 167 -16.50 -12.64 -19.09
C LEU A 167 -17.76 -12.52 -18.23
N TYR A 168 -18.24 -11.29 -18.00
CA TYR A 168 -19.28 -11.01 -16.99
C TYR A 168 -20.49 -10.25 -17.53
N GLY A 169 -20.50 -9.89 -18.83
CA GLY A 169 -21.56 -9.08 -19.42
C GLY A 169 -21.55 -7.60 -18.98
N TRP A 170 -20.59 -7.18 -18.16
CA TRP A 170 -20.51 -5.86 -17.54
C TRP A 170 -20.56 -4.71 -18.55
N GLU A 171 -21.20 -3.61 -18.17
CA GLU A 171 -21.14 -2.36 -18.94
C GLU A 171 -19.79 -1.64 -18.74
N GLU A 172 -19.46 -0.72 -19.64
CA GLU A 172 -18.20 0.05 -19.56
C GLU A 172 -18.12 0.85 -18.26
N LYS A 173 -19.21 1.50 -17.82
CA LYS A 173 -19.25 2.24 -16.54
C LYS A 173 -18.89 1.36 -15.34
N ILE A 174 -19.40 0.13 -15.31
CA ILE A 174 -19.13 -0.86 -14.26
C ILE A 174 -17.65 -1.26 -14.30
N THR A 175 -17.19 -1.69 -15.49
CA THR A 175 -15.81 -2.13 -15.70
C THR A 175 -14.82 -1.01 -15.38
N LYS A 176 -15.15 0.23 -15.74
CA LYS A 176 -14.35 1.41 -15.45
C LYS A 176 -14.15 1.56 -13.94
N LYS A 177 -15.23 1.56 -13.16
CA LYS A 177 -15.18 1.78 -11.72
C LYS A 177 -14.44 0.68 -10.93
N ASN A 178 -14.53 -0.59 -11.34
CA ASN A 178 -13.93 -1.70 -10.57
C ASN A 178 -12.53 -2.13 -11.04
N VAL A 179 -12.16 -1.80 -12.27
CA VAL A 179 -10.93 -2.33 -12.90
C VAL A 179 -9.98 -1.21 -13.33
N ILE A 180 -10.52 -0.13 -13.90
CA ILE A 180 -9.71 0.90 -14.53
C ILE A 180 -9.41 2.04 -13.55
N ASP A 181 -10.44 2.56 -12.89
CA ASP A 181 -10.32 3.72 -12.02
C ASP A 181 -9.57 3.35 -10.75
N PRO A 182 -8.50 4.10 -10.40
CA PRO A 182 -7.85 3.94 -9.12
C PRO A 182 -8.70 4.58 -8.01
N TYR A 183 -8.51 4.12 -6.77
CA TYR A 183 -9.15 4.77 -5.61
C TYR A 183 -8.65 6.21 -5.41
N ASN A 184 -9.46 7.06 -4.78
CA ASN A 184 -9.05 8.43 -4.47
C ASN A 184 -7.99 8.43 -3.36
N LEU A 185 -6.95 9.26 -3.50
CA LEU A 185 -5.84 9.40 -2.54
C LEU A 185 -6.31 9.84 -1.13
N SER A 186 -7.47 10.48 -1.04
CA SER A 186 -8.08 10.87 0.25
C SER A 186 -8.83 9.73 0.95
N GLN A 187 -9.14 8.65 0.24
CA GLN A 187 -9.92 7.52 0.73
C GLN A 187 -9.04 6.34 1.16
N VAL A 188 -7.81 6.27 0.65
CA VAL A 188 -6.87 5.17 0.90
C VAL A 188 -5.71 5.61 1.80
N SER A 189 -5.34 4.77 2.75
CA SER A 189 -4.35 5.11 3.78
C SER A 189 -3.01 4.41 3.64
N ASN A 190 -2.92 3.39 2.78
CA ASN A 190 -1.76 2.51 2.70
C ASN A 190 -0.77 2.94 1.59
N MET A 191 0.51 2.61 1.75
CA MET A 191 1.55 3.00 0.79
C MET A 191 2.86 2.21 0.87
N SER A 192 2.71 0.90 1.03
CA SER A 192 3.65 -0.05 0.42
C SER A 192 3.84 0.22 -1.08
N ALA A 193 5.01 -0.11 -1.63
CA ALA A 193 5.29 0.04 -3.06
C ALA A 193 4.57 -1.06 -3.86
N PHE A 194 3.79 -0.67 -4.89
CA PHE A 194 2.95 -1.51 -5.77
C PHE A 194 3.36 -2.99 -5.86
N ASP A 195 2.52 -3.89 -5.36
CA ASP A 195 2.85 -5.30 -5.22
C ASP A 195 2.07 -6.15 -6.23
N ILE A 196 2.74 -6.50 -7.32
CA ILE A 196 2.20 -7.41 -8.34
C ILE A 196 1.96 -8.84 -7.82
N TYR A 197 2.47 -9.18 -6.63
CA TYR A 197 2.33 -10.49 -5.99
C TYR A 197 1.30 -10.49 -4.85
N SER A 198 0.68 -9.35 -4.52
CA SER A 198 -0.36 -9.27 -3.50
C SER A 198 -1.54 -10.17 -3.86
N ILE A 199 -2.12 -10.85 -2.87
CA ILE A 199 -3.36 -11.60 -3.01
C ILE A 199 -4.52 -10.69 -3.48
N MET A 200 -4.46 -9.38 -3.19
CA MET A 200 -5.46 -8.38 -3.58
C MET A 200 -5.33 -7.91 -5.04
N MET A 201 -4.31 -8.38 -5.76
CA MET A 201 -4.09 -8.02 -7.16
C MET A 201 -4.96 -8.87 -8.08
N TYR A 202 -5.74 -8.23 -8.97
CA TYR A 202 -6.39 -8.95 -10.06
C TYR A 202 -5.39 -9.52 -11.07
N PHE A 203 -5.65 -10.74 -11.51
CA PHE A 203 -5.03 -11.32 -12.70
C PHE A 203 -5.23 -10.39 -13.91
N ILE A 204 -4.12 -9.91 -14.48
CA ILE A 204 -4.13 -9.05 -15.67
C ILE A 204 -3.31 -9.73 -16.77
N PRO A 205 -3.97 -10.31 -17.79
CA PRO A 205 -3.32 -10.79 -19.00
C PRO A 205 -2.44 -9.70 -19.64
N ALA A 206 -1.27 -10.10 -20.14
CA ALA A 206 -0.29 -9.19 -20.75
C ALA A 206 -0.90 -8.29 -21.84
N ASN A 207 -1.76 -8.84 -22.71
CA ASN A 207 -2.36 -8.08 -23.79
C ASN A 207 -3.26 -6.93 -23.32
N LEU A 208 -3.74 -6.91 -22.07
CA LEU A 208 -4.61 -5.87 -21.51
C LEU A 208 -3.88 -4.65 -20.94
N ASN A 209 -2.55 -4.60 -20.97
CA ASN A 209 -1.77 -3.42 -20.53
C ASN A 209 -0.69 -2.99 -21.52
N GLU A 210 -0.33 -1.71 -21.52
CA GLU A 210 0.57 -1.05 -22.47
C GLU A 210 1.97 -1.67 -22.51
N ARG A 211 2.46 -2.17 -21.36
CA ARG A 211 3.81 -2.73 -21.22
C ARG A 211 3.87 -4.24 -21.50
N ASN A 212 2.73 -4.86 -21.83
CA ASN A 212 2.58 -6.30 -22.02
C ASN A 212 3.10 -7.16 -20.83
N VAL A 213 2.97 -6.64 -19.61
CA VAL A 213 3.35 -7.34 -18.37
C VAL A 213 2.23 -8.30 -17.99
N ARG A 214 2.47 -9.61 -17.93
CA ARG A 214 1.50 -10.54 -17.33
C ARG A 214 1.60 -10.41 -15.82
N ILE A 215 0.51 -9.98 -15.18
CA ILE A 215 0.32 -10.19 -13.74
C ILE A 215 -0.27 -11.59 -13.60
N PRO A 216 0.36 -12.51 -12.83
CA PRO A 216 -0.15 -13.87 -12.65
C PRO A 216 -1.38 -13.87 -11.72
N GLU A 217 -2.02 -15.04 -11.61
CA GLU A 217 -2.88 -15.34 -10.46
C GLU A 217 -1.97 -15.57 -9.25
N ASN A 218 -2.15 -14.77 -8.19
CA ASN A 218 -1.37 -14.88 -6.97
C ASN A 218 -2.05 -15.89 -6.05
N LEU A 219 -1.36 -17.00 -5.74
CA LEU A 219 -1.95 -18.13 -5.03
C LEU A 219 -1.68 -18.14 -3.51
N ASN A 220 -0.95 -17.13 -3.01
CA ASN A 220 -0.51 -17.03 -1.62
C ASN A 220 -0.47 -15.55 -1.19
N LEU A 221 -0.53 -15.30 0.12
CA LEU A 221 -0.25 -13.97 0.68
C LEU A 221 1.20 -13.57 0.39
N SER A 222 1.41 -12.38 -0.18
CA SER A 222 2.74 -11.79 -0.31
C SER A 222 3.29 -11.40 1.05
N ASP A 223 4.59 -11.11 1.14
CA ASP A 223 5.16 -10.57 2.39
C ASP A 223 4.58 -9.19 2.72
N MET A 224 4.12 -8.43 1.73
CA MET A 224 3.47 -7.15 1.95
C MET A 224 2.03 -7.29 2.46
N ASP A 225 1.27 -8.29 1.98
CA ASP A 225 -0.06 -8.60 2.53
C ASP A 225 0.03 -8.92 4.02
N LYS A 226 0.99 -9.80 4.38
CA LYS A 226 1.29 -10.19 5.77
C LYS A 226 1.70 -8.97 6.60
N ALA A 227 2.65 -8.18 6.10
CA ALA A 227 3.14 -7.01 6.81
C ALA A 227 2.03 -5.99 7.05
N PHE A 228 1.26 -5.69 6.02
CA PHE A 228 0.21 -4.70 6.12
C PHE A 228 -0.90 -5.13 7.08
N ILE A 229 -1.35 -6.39 7.03
CA ILE A 229 -2.41 -6.85 7.95
C ILE A 229 -1.90 -6.96 9.40
N THR A 230 -0.63 -7.33 9.61
CA THR A 230 0.01 -7.31 10.94
C THR A 230 0.08 -5.89 11.51
N LEU A 231 0.35 -4.87 10.70
CA LEU A 231 0.39 -3.47 11.16
C LEU A 231 -1.02 -2.85 11.30
N SER A 232 -1.99 -3.36 10.54
CA SER A 232 -3.41 -3.00 10.68
C SER A 232 -4.06 -3.62 11.90
N TYR A 233 -3.67 -4.83 12.28
CA TYR A 233 -4.14 -5.53 13.48
C TYR A 233 -2.94 -5.97 14.31
N PRO A 234 -2.23 -5.03 14.96
CA PRO A 234 -1.01 -5.34 15.68
C PRO A 234 -1.29 -6.13 16.95
N ARG A 235 -0.32 -6.97 17.32
CA ARG A 235 -0.25 -7.68 18.59
C ARG A 235 1.17 -7.74 19.12
N LYS A 236 1.28 -7.77 20.44
CA LYS A 236 2.49 -8.14 21.12
C LYS A 236 2.75 -9.65 20.91
N PRO A 237 3.95 -10.09 20.54
CA PRO A 237 4.29 -11.51 20.51
C PRO A 237 4.12 -12.16 21.90
N PRO A 238 3.70 -13.44 22.00
CA PRO A 238 3.53 -14.10 23.28
C PRO A 238 4.85 -14.14 24.10
N ALA A 239 4.80 -13.73 25.37
CA ALA A 239 5.99 -13.64 26.23
C ALA A 239 6.71 -14.99 26.45
N ILE A 240 5.98 -16.10 26.36
CA ILE A 240 6.57 -17.43 26.19
C ILE A 240 6.45 -17.76 24.71
N ALA A 241 7.56 -17.65 23.99
CA ALA A 241 7.66 -18.22 22.66
C ALA A 241 7.46 -19.74 22.75
N LYS A 242 6.25 -20.22 22.40
CA LYS A 242 6.24 -21.30 21.40
C LYS A 242 7.13 -20.80 20.26
N PRO A 243 8.05 -21.62 19.71
CA PRO A 243 8.87 -21.19 18.58
C PRO A 243 7.91 -20.54 17.57
N PRO A 244 8.23 -19.32 17.05
CA PRO A 244 7.31 -18.60 16.18
C PRO A 244 6.81 -19.61 15.15
N MET A 245 5.49 -19.65 14.87
CA MET A 245 5.03 -20.56 13.83
C MET A 245 5.88 -20.24 12.59
N PRO A 246 6.37 -21.22 11.82
CA PRO A 246 7.41 -20.96 10.82
C PRO A 246 7.10 -19.86 9.79
N ASP A 247 5.82 -19.45 9.71
CA ASP A 247 5.30 -18.38 8.85
C ASP A 247 4.84 -17.10 9.61
N ASP A 248 4.93 -17.01 10.94
CA ASP A 248 4.43 -15.84 11.71
C ASP A 248 5.23 -14.57 11.39
N MET A 249 4.55 -13.47 11.04
CA MET A 249 5.18 -12.16 10.88
C MET A 249 4.95 -11.28 12.12
N PRO A 250 5.95 -11.07 13.00
CA PRO A 250 5.84 -10.14 14.12
C PRO A 250 5.84 -8.69 13.63
N VAL A 251 5.36 -7.75 14.47
CA VAL A 251 5.30 -6.32 14.14
C VAL A 251 6.65 -5.76 13.68
N GLU A 252 7.77 -6.12 14.33
CA GLU A 252 9.11 -5.74 13.87
C GLU A 252 9.40 -6.17 12.41
N GLY A 253 9.06 -7.41 12.05
CA GLY A 253 9.24 -7.93 10.69
C GLY A 253 8.37 -7.17 9.70
N ALA A 254 7.11 -6.93 10.07
CA ALA A 254 6.16 -6.17 9.27
C ALA A 254 6.61 -4.71 9.05
N LEU A 255 7.11 -4.03 10.09
CA LEU A 255 7.68 -2.68 9.98
C LEU A 255 8.86 -2.64 9.01
N ARG A 256 9.74 -3.65 9.04
CA ARG A 256 10.88 -3.77 8.13
C ARG A 256 10.44 -3.98 6.68
N VAL A 257 9.46 -4.86 6.43
CA VAL A 257 8.89 -5.10 5.10
C VAL A 257 8.20 -3.86 4.55
N ALA A 258 7.42 -3.15 5.38
CA ALA A 258 6.79 -1.89 5.01
C ALA A 258 7.79 -0.73 4.81
N GLY A 259 9.01 -0.82 5.36
CA GLY A 259 10.04 0.21 5.28
C GLY A 259 9.92 1.32 6.34
N VAL A 260 9.22 1.05 7.45
CA VAL A 260 9.08 2.00 8.58
C VAL A 260 10.41 2.12 9.32
N THR A 261 10.86 3.36 9.55
CA THR A 261 12.19 3.64 10.13
C THR A 261 12.19 4.84 11.08
N GLY A 262 13.24 4.91 11.91
CA GLY A 262 13.46 6.00 12.88
C GLY A 262 12.32 6.11 13.90
N LYS A 263 12.00 7.34 14.31
CA LYS A 263 11.02 7.62 15.39
C LYS A 263 9.67 6.91 15.23
N TRP A 264 9.24 6.60 14.00
CA TRP A 264 7.99 5.90 13.73
C TRP A 264 8.09 4.42 14.05
N TYR A 265 9.21 3.78 13.68
CA TYR A 265 9.52 2.41 14.08
C TYR A 265 9.53 2.29 15.61
N ASP A 266 10.30 3.16 16.27
CA ASP A 266 10.48 3.14 17.72
C ASP A 266 9.13 3.33 18.44
N SER A 267 8.35 4.34 18.02
CA SER A 267 7.07 4.69 18.65
C SER A 267 5.97 3.64 18.43
N ILE A 268 5.94 2.97 17.28
CA ILE A 268 4.98 1.86 17.03
C ILE A 268 5.37 0.63 17.86
N MET A 269 6.66 0.28 17.92
CA MET A 269 7.14 -0.81 18.78
C MET A 269 6.84 -0.54 20.26
N ASP A 270 7.05 0.70 20.73
CA ASP A 270 6.70 1.13 22.09
C ASP A 270 5.20 1.01 22.39
N ALA A 271 4.33 1.34 21.44
CA ALA A 271 2.88 1.18 21.59
C ALA A 271 2.47 -0.30 21.65
N VAL A 272 3.06 -1.15 20.81
CA VAL A 272 2.81 -2.61 20.82
C VAL A 272 3.34 -3.28 22.09
N GLU A 273 4.49 -2.87 22.62
CA GLU A 273 5.03 -3.38 23.88
C GLU A 273 4.13 -3.06 25.08
N ARG A 274 3.44 -1.91 25.04
CA ARG A 274 2.40 -1.50 26.01
C ARG A 274 1.01 -2.07 25.71
N GLU A 275 0.89 -2.88 24.66
CA GLU A 275 -0.36 -3.44 24.14
C GLU A 275 -1.40 -2.39 23.70
N ASP A 276 -0.96 -1.15 23.45
CA ASP A 276 -1.75 -0.03 22.95
C ASP A 276 -1.92 -0.13 21.42
N TYR A 277 -2.59 -1.21 21.01
CA TYR A 277 -2.84 -1.55 19.61
C TYR A 277 -3.55 -0.44 18.81
N PRO A 278 -4.56 0.31 19.36
CA PRO A 278 -5.16 1.45 18.65
C PRO A 278 -4.15 2.52 18.28
N ASN A 279 -3.24 2.86 19.20
CA ASN A 279 -2.19 3.85 18.99
C ASN A 279 -1.12 3.35 18.01
N ALA A 280 -0.72 2.07 18.12
CA ALA A 280 0.21 1.43 17.17
C ALA A 280 -0.33 1.50 15.72
N ARG A 281 -1.61 1.16 15.51
CA ARG A 281 -2.29 1.31 14.21
C ARG A 281 -2.29 2.77 13.76
N ALA A 282 -2.74 3.70 14.61
CA ALA A 282 -2.86 5.12 14.26
C ALA A 282 -1.51 5.76 13.87
N GLN A 283 -0.43 5.39 14.56
CA GLN A 283 0.92 5.83 14.22
C GLN A 283 1.42 5.23 12.90
N PHE A 284 1.10 3.96 12.62
CA PHE A 284 1.41 3.35 11.33
C PHE A 284 0.65 4.05 10.19
N GLN A 285 -0.65 4.29 10.34
CA GLN A 285 -1.48 5.03 9.38
C GLN A 285 -0.91 6.43 9.10
N GLU A 286 -0.54 7.18 10.15
CA GLU A 286 0.05 8.52 10.02
C GLU A 286 1.46 8.49 9.39
N TRP A 287 2.31 7.51 9.73
CA TRP A 287 3.58 7.31 9.04
C TRP A 287 3.37 7.08 7.54
N ASN A 288 2.39 6.24 7.19
CA ASN A 288 2.07 5.88 5.80
C ASN A 288 1.63 7.13 5.01
N ARG A 289 0.72 7.91 5.60
CA ARG A 289 0.27 9.21 5.11
C ARG A 289 1.42 10.21 4.94
N MET A 290 2.43 10.18 5.80
CA MET A 290 3.62 11.03 5.67
C MET A 290 4.59 10.54 4.58
N ALA A 291 4.78 9.23 4.45
CA ALA A 291 5.60 8.64 3.38
C ALA A 291 5.03 8.93 1.98
N ILE A 292 3.69 9.00 1.86
CA ILE A 292 2.95 9.49 0.69
C ILE A 292 3.44 10.87 0.26
N TYR A 293 3.34 11.88 1.14
CA TYR A 293 3.68 13.26 0.79
C TYR A 293 5.15 13.40 0.40
N GLN A 294 6.06 12.67 1.05
CA GLN A 294 7.48 12.70 0.69
C GLN A 294 7.75 12.09 -0.69
N LYS A 295 7.11 10.96 -1.05
CA LYS A 295 7.22 10.38 -2.41
C LYS A 295 6.68 11.34 -3.47
N LEU A 296 5.55 11.99 -3.24
CA LEU A 296 4.96 12.98 -4.17
C LEU A 296 5.90 14.17 -4.39
N ILE A 297 6.41 14.78 -3.31
CA ILE A 297 7.36 15.91 -3.39
C ILE A 297 8.63 15.52 -4.15
N ASN A 298 9.20 14.36 -3.86
CA ASN A 298 10.41 13.87 -4.55
C ASN A 298 10.14 13.58 -6.04
N GLY A 299 8.98 13.02 -6.39
CA GLY A 299 8.59 12.79 -7.79
C GLY A 299 8.45 14.10 -8.57
N THR A 300 7.75 15.08 -8.02
CA THR A 300 7.61 16.42 -8.63
C THR A 300 8.96 17.13 -8.76
N PHE A 301 9.83 17.03 -7.74
CA PHE A 301 11.19 17.58 -7.79
C PHE A 301 12.05 16.92 -8.88
N LEU A 302 12.05 15.59 -8.97
CA LEU A 302 12.80 14.86 -10.00
C LEU A 302 12.28 15.15 -11.42
N ASN A 303 10.96 15.22 -11.59
CA ASN A 303 10.36 15.59 -12.88
C ASN A 303 10.66 17.05 -13.26
N ALA A 304 10.70 17.97 -12.30
CA ALA A 304 11.11 19.36 -12.53
C ALA A 304 12.61 19.47 -12.87
N ALA A 305 13.47 18.68 -12.22
CA ALA A 305 14.90 18.61 -12.53
C ALA A 305 15.16 17.99 -13.92
N GLN A 306 14.38 16.99 -14.32
CA GLN A 306 14.46 16.38 -15.65
C GLN A 306 13.91 17.31 -16.74
N SER A 307 12.77 17.97 -16.53
CA SER A 307 12.20 18.89 -17.52
C SER A 307 13.06 20.15 -17.71
N THR A 308 13.69 20.66 -16.65
CA THR A 308 14.67 21.75 -16.75
C THR A 308 15.98 21.33 -17.44
N SER A 309 16.35 20.03 -17.41
CA SER A 309 17.49 19.53 -18.19
C SER A 309 17.23 19.45 -19.70
N GLY A 310 15.96 19.53 -20.13
CA GLY A 310 15.54 19.51 -21.54
C GLY A 310 15.59 20.87 -22.25
N ALA A 311 15.83 21.97 -21.53
CA ALA A 311 15.89 23.32 -22.10
C ALA A 311 17.27 23.95 -21.87
N GLN A 312 17.84 24.56 -22.91
CA GLN A 312 19.21 25.08 -22.91
C GLN A 312 19.44 26.22 -21.90
N SER A 313 19.94 25.89 -20.70
CA SER A 313 20.85 26.74 -19.93
C SER A 313 21.53 25.89 -18.84
N GLY A 314 22.82 26.10 -18.63
CA GLY A 314 23.66 25.14 -17.90
C GLY A 314 23.29 24.94 -16.43
N ILE A 315 23.82 23.85 -15.86
CA ILE A 315 23.70 23.42 -14.45
C ILE A 315 23.74 24.59 -13.42
N PRO A 316 24.60 25.63 -13.55
CA PRO A 316 24.60 26.76 -12.60
C PRO A 316 23.28 27.55 -12.54
N PHE A 317 22.57 27.73 -13.66
CA PHE A 317 21.30 28.47 -13.70
C PHE A 317 20.16 27.69 -13.03
N ALA A 318 20.13 26.36 -13.24
CA ALA A 318 19.19 25.48 -12.57
C ALA A 318 19.42 25.47 -11.04
N ILE A 319 20.68 25.39 -10.58
CA ILE A 319 21.02 25.46 -9.15
C ILE A 319 20.59 26.79 -8.53
N SER A 320 20.80 27.92 -9.22
CA SER A 320 20.38 29.25 -8.73
C SER A 320 18.88 29.29 -8.44
N ASN A 321 18.04 28.87 -9.40
CA ASN A 321 16.59 28.86 -9.24
C ASN A 321 16.10 27.86 -8.16
N ILE A 322 16.82 26.76 -7.94
CA ILE A 322 16.54 25.81 -6.85
C ILE A 322 16.83 26.46 -5.48
N VAL A 323 17.96 27.18 -5.33
CA VAL A 323 18.35 27.83 -4.07
C VAL A 323 17.50 29.06 -3.75
N GLU A 324 16.95 29.73 -4.77
CA GLU A 324 15.98 30.83 -4.58
C GLU A 324 14.53 30.37 -4.34
N ASN A 325 14.20 29.10 -4.60
CA ASN A 325 12.86 28.58 -4.38
C ASN A 325 12.45 28.67 -2.89
N PRO A 326 11.34 29.35 -2.53
CA PRO A 326 10.92 29.52 -1.13
C PRO A 326 10.68 28.19 -0.39
N LEU A 327 10.24 27.16 -1.12
CA LEU A 327 9.96 25.83 -0.59
C LEU A 327 11.26 25.06 -0.31
N PHE A 328 12.25 25.15 -1.20
CA PHE A 328 13.61 24.65 -0.94
C PHE A 328 14.24 25.31 0.28
N ARG A 329 14.18 26.65 0.36
CA ARG A 329 14.65 27.41 1.54
C ARG A 329 13.96 26.95 2.83
N SER A 330 12.66 26.70 2.79
CA SER A 330 11.90 26.20 3.95
C SER A 330 12.29 24.76 4.34
N VAL A 331 12.49 23.86 3.36
CA VAL A 331 12.94 22.48 3.59
C VAL A 331 14.36 22.45 4.17
N VAL A 332 15.31 23.18 3.58
CA VAL A 332 16.70 23.27 4.11
C VAL A 332 16.70 23.86 5.51
N LYS A 333 15.93 24.92 5.77
CA LYS A 333 15.77 25.52 7.10
C LYS A 333 15.22 24.52 8.13
N ASN A 334 14.24 23.70 7.75
CA ASN A 334 13.69 22.65 8.63
C ASN A 334 14.70 21.52 8.90
N ILE A 335 15.44 21.07 7.89
CA ILE A 335 16.50 20.05 8.06
C ILE A 335 17.61 20.57 8.99
N VAL A 336 18.09 21.80 8.76
CA VAL A 336 19.11 22.45 9.62
C VAL A 336 18.58 22.59 11.06
N ASN A 337 17.35 23.07 11.25
CA ASN A 337 16.74 23.17 12.57
C ASN A 337 16.62 21.82 13.28
N GLN A 338 16.26 20.74 12.57
CA GLN A 338 16.20 19.39 13.15
C GLN A 338 17.60 18.90 13.59
N VAL A 339 18.64 19.13 12.79
CA VAL A 339 20.02 18.78 13.14
C VAL A 339 20.55 19.59 14.33
N LEU A 340 20.19 20.87 14.44
CA LEU A 340 20.54 21.70 15.60
C LEU A 340 19.84 21.21 16.89
N VAL A 341 18.54 20.91 16.83
CA VAL A 341 17.78 20.34 17.95
C VAL A 341 18.36 18.98 18.38
N GLN A 342 18.68 18.10 17.44
CA GLN A 342 19.32 16.80 17.71
C GLN A 342 20.68 16.92 18.39
N ARG A 343 21.37 18.06 18.25
CA ARG A 343 22.66 18.35 18.91
C ARG A 343 22.52 19.20 20.17
N GLY A 344 21.29 19.41 20.67
CA GLY A 344 21.02 20.20 21.88
C GLY A 344 21.23 21.70 21.71
N ILE A 345 21.30 22.20 20.48
CA ILE A 345 21.49 23.63 20.18
C ILE A 345 20.10 24.28 20.03
N PRO A 346 19.74 25.30 20.83
CA PRO A 346 18.45 25.96 20.73
C PRO A 346 18.19 26.54 19.33
N THR A 347 16.96 26.40 18.83
CA THR A 347 16.50 26.90 17.51
C THR A 347 16.47 28.43 17.39
N VAL A 348 16.87 29.14 18.45
CA VAL A 348 16.94 30.61 18.51
C VAL A 348 18.37 31.11 18.79
N THR A 349 19.37 30.22 18.85
CA THR A 349 20.78 30.62 19.05
C THR A 349 21.27 31.43 17.84
N PRO A 350 21.63 32.71 17.99
CA PRO A 350 22.22 33.49 16.90
C PRO A 350 23.61 32.93 16.59
N ILE A 351 23.87 32.58 15.34
CA ILE A 351 25.24 32.31 14.87
C ILE A 351 25.96 33.65 14.81
N LEU A 352 26.75 33.93 15.85
CA LEU A 352 27.52 35.16 15.98
C LEU A 352 28.61 35.21 14.90
N GLY A 353 28.43 36.09 13.90
CA GLY A 353 29.50 36.53 13.01
C GLY A 353 29.39 36.13 11.53
N SER A 354 28.29 35.53 11.06
CA SER A 354 28.12 35.20 9.64
C SER A 354 26.69 35.44 9.17
N GLY A 355 26.50 36.29 8.16
CA GLY A 355 25.20 36.61 7.58
C GLY A 355 24.64 35.50 6.69
N GLU A 356 23.39 35.66 6.25
CA GLU A 356 22.71 34.74 5.30
C GLU A 356 23.56 34.47 4.05
N LYS A 357 24.32 35.48 3.61
CA LYS A 357 25.30 35.38 2.53
C LYS A 357 26.42 34.38 2.80
N ASP A 358 27.00 34.36 4.00
CA ASP A 358 28.19 33.55 4.30
C ASP A 358 27.87 32.04 4.34
N VAL A 359 26.63 31.67 4.69
CA VAL A 359 26.13 30.29 4.63
C VAL A 359 25.94 29.85 3.17
N LEU A 360 25.39 30.74 2.34
CA LEU A 360 25.23 30.49 0.90
C LEU A 360 26.59 30.46 0.17
N ASP A 361 27.52 31.34 0.54
CA ASP A 361 28.90 31.34 0.05
C ASP A 361 29.65 30.08 0.51
N THR A 362 29.40 29.58 1.72
CA THR A 362 29.95 28.28 2.18
C THR A 362 29.43 27.11 1.33
N ILE A 363 28.13 27.08 1.04
CA ILE A 363 27.53 26.08 0.14
C ILE A 363 28.10 26.22 -1.29
N GLY A 364 28.27 27.46 -1.77
CA GLY A 364 28.92 27.77 -3.04
C GLY A 364 30.37 27.29 -3.09
N VAL A 365 31.15 27.48 -2.03
CA VAL A 365 32.55 27.02 -1.90
C VAL A 365 32.62 25.48 -1.86
N ILE A 366 31.64 24.79 -1.25
CA ILE A 366 31.57 23.32 -1.27
C ILE A 366 31.29 22.81 -2.69
N ILE A 367 30.34 23.42 -3.41
CA ILE A 367 29.95 23.00 -4.77
C ILE A 367 31.03 23.36 -5.81
N THR A 368 31.73 24.48 -5.64
CA THR A 368 32.86 24.90 -6.50
C THR A 368 34.20 24.29 -6.09
N ASN A 369 34.25 23.49 -5.02
CA ASN A 369 35.47 22.86 -4.55
C ASN A 369 36.06 21.92 -5.62
N PRO A 370 37.32 22.08 -6.04
CA PRO A 370 37.93 21.21 -7.06
C PRO A 370 37.94 19.73 -6.69
N VAL A 371 38.02 19.38 -5.39
CA VAL A 371 37.98 18.00 -4.91
C VAL A 371 36.57 17.42 -5.04
N PHE A 372 35.53 18.21 -4.76
CA PHE A 372 34.14 17.81 -4.94
C PHE A 372 33.83 17.61 -6.44
N ALA A 373 34.20 18.59 -7.28
CA ALA A 373 34.04 18.50 -8.73
C ALA A 373 34.80 17.29 -9.33
N LYS A 374 36.03 17.04 -8.86
CA LYS A 374 36.81 15.86 -9.25
C LYS A 374 36.17 14.55 -8.80
N THR A 375 35.64 14.49 -7.57
CA THR A 375 34.92 13.30 -7.08
C THR A 375 33.70 12.98 -7.94
N VAL A 376 32.94 14.00 -8.34
CA VAL A 376 31.80 13.86 -9.27
C VAL A 376 32.26 13.39 -10.65
N GLN A 377 33.39 13.91 -11.17
CA GLN A 377 33.99 13.44 -12.43
C GLN A 377 34.48 11.98 -12.34
N GLU A 378 35.11 11.58 -11.23
CA GLU A 378 35.57 10.20 -10.99
C GLU A 378 34.40 9.21 -10.88
N ILE A 379 33.28 9.63 -10.28
CA ILE A 379 32.03 8.84 -10.26
C ILE A 379 31.46 8.72 -11.69
N ASN A 380 31.37 9.82 -12.43
CA ASN A 380 30.87 9.79 -13.82
C ASN A 380 31.77 8.95 -14.76
N ALA A 381 33.10 8.98 -14.58
CA ALA A 381 34.02 8.15 -15.34
C ALA A 381 33.84 6.65 -15.04
N LYS A 382 33.59 6.29 -13.77
CA LYS A 382 33.25 4.90 -13.37
C LYS A 382 31.90 4.43 -13.92
N LEU A 383 30.93 5.34 -14.08
CA LEU A 383 29.59 5.02 -14.61
C LEU A 383 29.52 4.96 -16.14
N THR A 384 30.48 5.54 -16.87
CA THR A 384 30.44 5.65 -18.35
C THR A 384 31.37 4.68 -19.09
N GLY A 385 32.32 4.05 -18.39
CA GLY A 385 33.21 3.02 -18.94
C GLY A 385 34.24 3.55 -19.97
N PRO A 386 35.21 2.73 -20.40
CA PRO A 386 36.16 3.13 -21.43
C PRO A 386 35.44 3.22 -22.78
N LYS A 387 35.52 4.37 -23.44
CA LYS A 387 35.22 4.47 -24.88
C LYS A 387 36.43 3.95 -25.65
N ASP A 388 36.26 2.82 -26.35
CA ASP A 388 37.28 2.30 -27.25
C ASP A 388 37.66 3.35 -28.31
N GLN A 389 38.95 3.68 -28.36
CA GLN A 389 39.54 4.43 -29.47
C GLN A 389 40.13 3.45 -30.49
N SER A 390 39.24 2.89 -31.30
CA SER A 390 39.53 2.49 -32.68
C SER A 390 38.41 3.06 -33.55
N THR A 391 38.66 3.68 -34.69
CA THR A 391 39.70 3.43 -35.68
C THR A 391 40.31 4.70 -36.30
N SER A 392 41.40 4.51 -37.03
CA SER A 392 42.26 5.53 -37.63
C SER A 392 41.75 6.11 -38.95
N ALA A 393 42.09 7.39 -39.17
CA ALA A 393 42.60 7.99 -40.41
C ALA A 393 42.03 7.54 -41.78
N SER A 394 41.34 8.48 -42.44
CA SER A 394 41.70 8.95 -43.79
C SER A 394 41.23 10.39 -43.96
#